data_AF-A0A946TLE2-F1
#
_entry.id   AF-A0A946TLE2-F1
#
_cell.length_a   1.000
_cell.length_b   1.000
_cell.length_c   1.000
_cell.angle_alpha   90.00
_cell.angle_beta   90.00
_cell.angle_gamma   90.00
#
_symmetry.space_group_name_H-M   'P 1'
#
loop_
_entity.id
_entity.type
_entity.pdbx_description
1 polymer ?
#
loop_
_entity_poly.entity_id
_entity_poly.type
_entity_poly.pdbx_seq_one_letter_code
_entity_poly.pdbx_strand_id
1 'polypeptide(L)'
;MNTFTFWWSIISSVISLIFVGISIWQYFIGRNAKQRQKAQVKIWMQNALGLREGLKLIMVNGKSGGFTSPVDVANAVWSLEPSAFALYQSLYEERCIKEKEYIQKQKIAAKKIEEANENS
;
A
#
# COMPACT_ATOMS: atom_id res chain seq x y z
N MET A 1 -4.89 -33.15 -52.32
CA MET A 1 -4.06 -32.22 -51.50
C MET A 1 -4.70 -30.84 -51.32
N ASN A 2 -5.31 -30.23 -52.34
CA ASN A 2 -5.86 -28.86 -52.26
C ASN A 2 -6.98 -28.65 -51.22
N THR A 3 -7.81 -29.65 -50.94
CA THR A 3 -8.89 -29.55 -49.96
C THR A 3 -8.39 -29.50 -48.52
N PHE A 4 -7.33 -30.26 -48.20
CA PHE A 4 -6.72 -30.29 -46.87
C PHE A 4 -6.07 -28.94 -46.52
N THR A 5 -5.28 -28.37 -47.44
CA THR A 5 -4.64 -27.07 -47.24
C THR A 5 -5.65 -25.92 -47.12
N PHE A 6 -6.76 -26.00 -47.86
CA PHE A 6 -7.84 -25.02 -47.77
C PHE A 6 -8.53 -25.03 -46.40
N TRP A 7 -8.95 -26.20 -45.91
CA TRP A 7 -9.57 -26.33 -44.58
C TRP A 7 -8.60 -25.97 -43.45
N TRP A 8 -7.33 -26.34 -43.59
CA TRP A 8 -6.29 -25.95 -42.63
C TRP A 8 -6.12 -24.43 -42.54
N SER A 9 -6.17 -23.73 -43.69
CA SER A 9 -6.11 -22.26 -43.73
C SER A 9 -7.30 -21.59 -43.05
N ILE A 10 -8.50 -22.17 -43.19
CA ILE A 10 -9.71 -21.65 -42.52
C ILE A 10 -9.58 -21.84 -41.00
N ILE A 11 -9.21 -23.05 -40.57
CA ILE A 11 -9.06 -23.38 -39.15
C ILE A 11 -7.97 -22.51 -38.51
N SER A 12 -6.81 -22.36 -39.15
CA SER A 12 -5.73 -21.54 -38.62
C SER A 12 -6.13 -20.07 -38.50
N SER A 13 -6.87 -19.53 -39.49
CA SER A 13 -7.37 -18.16 -39.46
C SER A 13 -8.35 -17.93 -38.30
N VAL A 14 -9.27 -18.87 -38.05
CA VAL A 14 -10.21 -18.81 -36.92
C VAL A 14 -9.46 -18.88 -35.59
N ILE A 15 -8.48 -19.78 -35.46
CA ILE A 15 -7.66 -19.89 -34.24
C ILE A 15 -6.86 -18.61 -34.01
N SER A 16 -6.26 -18.03 -35.05
CA SER A 16 -5.56 -16.75 -34.96
C SER A 16 -6.48 -15.63 -34.49
N LEU A 17 -7.73 -15.58 -34.99
CA LEU A 17 -8.71 -14.59 -34.56
C LEU A 17 -9.04 -14.73 -33.07
N ILE A 18 -9.21 -15.97 -32.59
CA ILE A 18 -9.43 -16.27 -31.17
C ILE A 18 -8.24 -15.81 -30.33
N PHE A 19 -7.01 -16.10 -30.76
CA PHE A 19 -5.82 -15.68 -30.03
C PHE A 19 -5.68 -14.16 -29.96
N VAL A 20 -5.98 -13.43 -31.04
CA VAL A 20 -6.00 -11.96 -31.02
C VAL A 20 -7.03 -11.46 -30.00
N GLY A 21 -8.22 -12.04 -29.97
CA GLY A 21 -9.24 -11.72 -28.96
C GLY A 21 -8.76 -11.93 -27.53
N ILE A 22 -8.09 -13.05 -27.25
CA ILE A 22 -7.50 -13.36 -25.93
C ILE A 22 -6.39 -12.36 -25.59
N SER A 23 -5.51 -12.01 -26.54
CA SER A 23 -4.43 -11.04 -26.30
C SER A 23 -4.96 -9.65 -25.96
N ILE A 24 -6.02 -9.19 -26.65
CA ILE A 24 -6.68 -7.92 -26.33
C ILE A 24 -7.27 -7.97 -24.92
N TRP A 25 -7.95 -9.05 -24.57
CA TRP A 25 -8.51 -9.24 -23.23
C TRP A 25 -7.43 -9.20 -22.14
N GLN A 26 -6.32 -9.93 -22.34
CA GLN A 26 -5.17 -9.94 -21.42
C GLN A 26 -4.53 -8.55 -21.29
N TYR A 27 -4.43 -7.79 -22.39
CA TYR A 27 -3.92 -6.43 -22.38
C TYR A 27 -4.77 -5.51 -21.48
N PHE A 28 -6.10 -5.58 -21.58
CA PHE A 28 -6.99 -4.79 -20.71
C PHE A 28 -6.86 -5.18 -19.24
N ILE A 29 -6.75 -6.47 -18.92
CA ILE A 29 -6.51 -6.93 -17.55
C ILE A 29 -5.18 -6.37 -17.01
N GLY A 30 -4.10 -6.48 -17.78
CA GLY A 30 -2.79 -5.96 -17.37
C GLY A 30 -2.78 -4.45 -17.16
N ARG A 31 -3.48 -3.70 -18.03
CA ARG A 31 -3.63 -2.24 -17.90
C ARG A 31 -4.40 -1.87 -16.63
N ASN A 32 -5.49 -2.57 -16.34
CA ASN A 32 -6.31 -2.33 -15.15
C ASN A 32 -5.54 -2.67 -13.86
N ALA A 33 -4.77 -3.77 -13.85
CA ALA A 33 -3.91 -4.11 -12.72
C ALA A 33 -2.85 -3.03 -12.46
N LYS A 34 -2.20 -2.54 -13.52
CA LYS A 34 -1.21 -1.45 -13.42
C LYS A 34 -1.82 -0.15 -12.90
N GLN A 35 -3.05 0.18 -13.28
CA GLN A 35 -3.76 1.35 -12.76
C GLN A 35 -4.09 1.21 -11.28
N ARG A 36 -4.54 0.03 -10.83
CA ARG A 36 -4.79 -0.25 -9.41
C ARG A 36 -3.53 -0.09 -8.57
N GLN A 37 -2.41 -0.67 -9.00
CA GLN A 37 -1.12 -0.52 -8.33
C GLN A 37 -0.69 0.94 -8.22
N LYS A 38 -0.83 1.73 -9.31
CA LYS A 38 -0.52 3.17 -9.27
C LYS A 38 -1.42 3.92 -8.28
N ALA A 39 -2.70 3.57 -8.20
CA ALA A 39 -3.62 4.20 -7.27
C ALA A 39 -3.24 3.88 -5.81
N GLN A 40 -2.86 2.63 -5.52
CA GLN A 40 -2.39 2.22 -4.19
C GLN A 40 -1.11 2.96 -3.78
N VAL A 41 -0.11 3.03 -4.66
CA VAL A 41 1.13 3.78 -4.39
C VAL A 41 0.82 5.26 -4.11
N LYS A 42 -0.15 5.85 -4.83
CA LYS A 42 -0.57 7.23 -4.59
C LYS A 42 -1.19 7.41 -3.19
N ILE A 43 -2.00 6.45 -2.73
CA ILE A 43 -2.56 6.45 -1.37
C ILE A 43 -1.43 6.36 -0.34
N TRP A 44 -0.44 5.51 -0.56
CA TRP A 44 0.73 5.41 0.32
C TRP A 44 1.50 6.72 0.40
N MET A 45 1.76 7.35 -0.74
CA MET A 45 2.43 8.65 -0.80
C MET A 45 1.64 9.73 -0.07
N GLN A 46 0.31 9.73 -0.20
CA GLN A 46 -0.56 10.70 0.49
C GLN A 46 -0.50 10.51 2.01
N ASN A 47 -0.61 9.28 2.51
CA ASN A 47 -0.52 9.00 3.94
C ASN A 47 0.87 9.33 4.49
N ALA A 48 1.94 8.96 3.77
CA ALA A 48 3.31 9.29 4.14
C ALA A 48 3.58 10.80 4.15
N LEU A 49 3.01 11.54 3.19
CA LEU A 49 3.09 13.01 3.16
C LEU A 49 2.37 13.63 4.37
N GLY A 50 1.17 13.13 4.70
CA GLY A 50 0.43 13.56 5.89
C GLY A 50 1.24 13.38 7.19
N LEU A 51 1.89 12.23 7.36
CA LEU A 51 2.80 11.98 8.48
C LEU A 51 3.97 12.96 8.49
N ARG A 52 4.62 13.20 7.34
CA ARG A 52 5.76 14.12 7.24
C ARG A 52 5.37 15.55 7.62
N GLU A 53 4.28 16.07 7.06
CA GLU A 53 3.84 17.43 7.35
C GLU A 53 3.35 17.57 8.79
N GLY A 54 2.66 16.55 9.32
CA GLY A 54 2.25 16.51 10.72
C GLY A 54 3.43 16.53 11.69
N LEU A 55 4.45 15.71 11.46
CA LEU A 55 5.69 15.73 12.26
C LEU A 55 6.42 17.07 12.17
N LYS A 56 6.46 17.68 10.98
CA LYS A 56 7.04 19.02 10.80
C LYS A 56 6.28 20.07 11.59
N LEU A 57 4.94 20.03 11.56
CA LEU A 57 4.10 20.93 12.34
C LEU A 57 4.37 20.79 13.85
N ILE A 58 4.43 19.56 14.35
CA ILE A 58 4.78 19.27 15.76
C ILE A 58 6.14 19.87 16.11
N MET A 59 7.15 19.67 15.26
CA MET A 59 8.48 20.23 15.51
C MET A 59 8.49 21.76 15.54
N VAL A 60 7.78 22.40 14.61
CA VAL A 60 7.70 23.87 14.53
C VAL A 60 6.98 24.43 15.76
N ASN A 61 5.81 23.88 16.09
CA ASN A 61 5.02 24.32 17.26
C ASN A 61 5.75 24.07 18.57
N GLY A 62 6.50 22.97 18.68
CA GLY A 62 7.35 22.69 19.84
C GLY A 62 8.48 23.72 20.01
N LYS A 63 9.06 24.22 18.92
CA LYS A 63 10.10 25.26 18.97
C LYS A 63 9.55 26.66 19.20
N SER A 64 8.36 26.97 18.69
CA SER A 64 7.75 28.30 18.77
C SER A 64 6.92 28.52 20.04
N GLY A 65 6.89 27.57 20.97
CA GLY A 65 6.06 27.64 22.18
C GLY A 65 4.55 27.49 21.91
N GLY A 66 4.17 26.90 20.77
CA GLY A 66 2.78 26.61 20.43
C GLY A 66 2.17 25.45 21.23
N PHE A 67 3.00 24.69 21.94
CA PHE A 67 2.56 23.68 22.91
C PHE A 67 2.78 24.19 24.34
N THR A 68 1.72 24.15 25.13
CA THR A 68 1.68 24.61 26.53
C THR A 68 2.10 23.53 27.50
N SER A 69 1.91 22.26 27.13
CA SER A 69 2.24 21.12 27.98
C SER A 69 2.80 19.95 27.17
N PRO A 70 3.54 19.02 27.80
CA PRO A 70 3.93 17.76 27.16
C PRO A 70 2.74 16.93 26.65
N VAL A 71 1.56 17.10 27.27
CA VAL A 71 0.32 16.43 26.85
C VAL A 71 -0.15 16.93 25.48
N ASP A 72 0.05 18.22 25.17
CA ASP A 72 -0.31 18.78 23.86
C ASP A 72 0.54 18.18 22.74
N VAL A 73 1.82 17.93 23.02
CA VAL A 73 2.74 17.22 22.10
C VAL A 73 2.28 15.78 21.91
N ALA A 74 1.93 15.08 23.00
CA ALA A 74 1.45 13.70 22.93
C ALA A 74 0.16 13.58 22.11
N ASN A 75 -0.80 14.50 22.32
CA ASN A 75 -2.04 14.56 21.53
C ASN A 75 -1.77 14.86 20.05
N ALA A 76 -0.84 15.76 19.75
CA ALA A 76 -0.47 16.07 18.38
C ALA A 76 0.20 14.86 17.69
N VAL A 77 1.07 14.13 18.39
CA VAL A 77 1.64 12.86 17.89
C VAL A 77 0.54 11.81 17.70
N TRP A 78 -0.39 11.69 18.64
CA TRP A 78 -1.51 10.74 18.56
C TRP A 78 -2.40 11.01 17.35
N SER A 79 -2.58 12.27 16.95
CA SER A 79 -3.35 12.64 15.75
C SER A 79 -2.76 12.08 14.43
N LEU A 80 -1.49 11.66 14.44
CA LEU A 80 -0.82 11.04 13.27
C LEU A 80 -1.06 9.54 13.17
N GLU A 81 -1.51 8.89 14.26
CA GLU A 81 -1.72 7.45 14.34
C GLU A 81 -2.64 6.93 13.21
N PRO A 82 -3.77 7.56 12.87
CA PRO A 82 -4.65 7.03 11.83
C PRO A 82 -3.99 6.99 10.44
N SER A 83 -3.14 7.97 10.13
CA SER A 83 -2.39 8.00 8.86
C SER A 83 -1.30 6.93 8.83
N ALA A 84 -0.64 6.70 9.97
CA ALA A 84 0.35 5.64 10.13
C ALA A 84 -0.30 4.26 10.04
N PHE A 85 -1.44 4.07 10.69
CA PHE A 85 -2.22 2.84 10.67
C PHE A 85 -2.75 2.53 9.26
N ALA A 86 -3.33 3.52 8.57
CA ALA A 86 -3.82 3.33 7.21
C ALA A 86 -2.69 2.98 6.23
N LEU A 87 -1.54 3.65 6.33
CA LEU A 87 -0.35 3.30 5.57
C LEU A 87 0.09 1.87 5.88
N TYR A 88 0.17 1.51 7.15
CA TYR A 88 0.56 0.19 7.61
C TYR A 88 -0.38 -0.91 7.08
N GLN A 89 -1.69 -0.77 7.26
CA GLN A 89 -2.69 -1.72 6.81
C GLN A 89 -2.59 -1.94 5.30
N SER A 90 -2.46 -0.87 4.52
CA SER A 90 -2.35 -0.97 3.07
C SER A 90 -1.06 -1.66 2.59
N LEU A 91 0.05 -1.54 3.34
CA LEU A 91 1.30 -2.27 3.06
C LEU A 91 1.21 -3.76 3.46
N TYR A 92 0.45 -4.07 4.52
CA TYR A 92 0.17 -5.43 4.94
C TYR A 92 -0.70 -6.18 3.92
N GLU A 93 -1.78 -5.54 3.44
CA GLU A 93 -2.70 -6.09 2.44
C GLU A 93 -1.98 -6.44 1.12
N GLU A 94 -1.04 -5.60 0.68
CA GLU A 94 -0.20 -5.85 -0.50
C GLU A 94 0.97 -6.83 -0.23
N ARG A 95 1.00 -7.49 0.94
CA ARG A 95 2.05 -8.43 1.36
C ARG A 95 3.47 -7.89 1.27
N CYS A 96 3.64 -6.57 1.29
CA CYS A 96 4.95 -5.94 1.31
C CYS A 96 5.67 -6.15 2.66
N ILE A 97 4.92 -6.53 3.70
CA ILE A 97 5.43 -6.93 5.01
C ILE A 97 5.05 -8.40 5.25
N LYS A 98 6.03 -9.25 5.55
CA LYS A 98 5.76 -10.65 5.92
C LYS A 98 5.10 -10.68 7.30
N GLU A 99 3.95 -11.34 7.41
CA GLU A 99 3.14 -11.46 8.63
C GLU A 99 3.94 -11.88 9.89
N LYS A 100 4.96 -12.73 9.71
CA LYS A 100 5.83 -13.17 10.82
C LYS A 100 6.72 -12.06 11.40
N GLU A 101 7.26 -11.17 10.56
CA GLU A 101 8.07 -10.04 11.03
C GLU A 101 7.20 -9.00 11.76
N TYR A 102 5.93 -8.88 11.36
CA TYR A 102 4.98 -7.96 11.98
C TYR A 102 4.59 -8.37 13.40
N ILE A 103 4.18 -9.63 13.60
CA ILE A 103 3.79 -10.13 14.93
C ILE A 103 4.96 -9.98 15.92
N GLN A 104 6.19 -10.19 15.46
CA GLN A 104 7.38 -9.98 16.29
C GLN A 104 7.56 -8.51 16.68
N LYS A 105 7.44 -7.56 15.73
CA LYS A 105 7.56 -6.13 16.03
C LYS A 105 6.47 -5.62 16.97
N GLN A 106 5.23 -6.08 16.82
CA GLN A 106 4.14 -5.74 17.74
C GLN A 106 4.41 -6.28 19.15
N LYS A 107 4.80 -7.56 19.27
CA LYS A 107 5.13 -8.15 20.58
C LYS A 107 6.25 -7.39 21.29
N ILE A 108 7.27 -6.97 20.55
CA ILE A 108 8.38 -6.18 21.12
C ILE A 108 7.89 -4.79 21.55
N ALA A 109 7.06 -4.13 20.75
CA ALA A 109 6.52 -2.82 21.09
C ALA A 109 5.59 -2.88 22.32
N ALA A 110 4.69 -3.86 22.36
CA ALA A 110 3.79 -4.08 23.49
C ALA A 110 4.57 -4.36 24.78
N LYS A 111 5.58 -5.24 24.71
CA LYS A 111 6.42 -5.56 25.87
C LYS A 111 7.18 -4.35 26.42
N LYS A 112 7.68 -3.46 25.55
CA LYS A 112 8.34 -2.21 25.97
C LYS A 112 7.37 -1.23 26.66
N ILE A 113 6.09 -1.24 26.28
CA ILE A 113 5.07 -0.41 26.93
C ILE A 113 4.73 -0.96 28.32
N GLU A 114 4.62 -2.28 28.44
CA GLU A 114 4.44 -2.96 29.75
C GLU A 114 5.63 -2.66 30.68
N GLU A 115 6.86 -2.84 30.20
CA GLU A 115 8.09 -2.52 30.97
C GLU A 115 8.17 -1.04 31.37
N ALA A 116 7.69 -0.12 30.54
CA ALA A 116 7.68 1.32 30.87
C ALA A 116 6.61 1.67 31.93
N ASN A 117 5.46 0.99 31.91
CA ASN A 117 4.39 1.21 32.88
C ASN A 117 4.67 0.57 34.24
N GLU A 118 5.47 -0.50 34.30
CA GLU A 118 5.88 -1.13 35.57
C GLU A 118 6.96 -0.33 36.33
N ASN A 119 7.68 0.57 35.64
CA ASN A 119 8.76 1.38 36.18
C ASN A 119 8.36 2.85 36.46
N SER A 120 7.10 3.22 36.23
CA SER A 120 6.55 4.56 36.50
C SER A 120 5.65 4.57 37.73
#